data_AF-A0A354GKJ4-F1
#
_entry.id   AF-A0A354GKJ4-F1
#
_cell.length_a   1.000
_cell.length_b   1.000
_cell.length_c   1.000
_cell.angle_alpha   90.00
_cell.angle_beta   90.00
_cell.angle_gamma   90.00
#
_symmetry.space_group_name_H-M   'P 1'
#
loop_
_entity.id
_entity.type
_entity.pdbx_description
1 polymer ?
#
loop_
_entity_poly.entity_id
_entity_poly.type
_entity_poly.pdbx_seq_one_letter_code
_entity_poly.pdbx_strand_id
1 'polypeptide(L)'
;MLAILKSPKVWLLLLIAAGYIFLPKLLPPRFEEKISWHPEGRNWFGQPGWTAFVYAAGLLIILCALRFLILRKSRGPIDAAAWYCLVLSVFVPAVWLLVVIDWDNEAVAEIACWVGYPIALLFVPTVVFLFDLITHTSLAPGVYLLRSVGEICLLVPAWCMVWVYIELLILGWVGF
;
A
#
# COMPACT_ATOMS: atom_id res chain seq x y z
N MET A 1 12.13 -10.81 -30.76
CA MET A 1 12.64 -10.24 -29.49
C MET A 1 12.48 -8.71 -29.43
N LEU A 2 12.86 -7.93 -30.45
CA LEU A 2 12.69 -6.45 -30.50
C LEU A 2 11.24 -5.93 -30.46
N ALA A 3 10.24 -6.74 -30.84
CA ALA A 3 8.83 -6.33 -30.81
C ALA A 3 8.26 -6.22 -29.37
N ILE A 4 8.79 -6.99 -28.42
CA ILE A 4 8.32 -7.00 -27.02
C ILE A 4 8.69 -5.68 -26.31
N LEU A 5 9.86 -5.11 -26.64
CA LEU A 5 10.34 -3.83 -26.12
C LEU A 5 9.56 -2.61 -26.65
N LYS A 6 8.66 -2.77 -27.64
CA LYS A 6 7.78 -1.67 -28.08
C LYS A 6 6.48 -1.61 -27.28
N SER A 7 6.21 -2.59 -26.42
CA SER A 7 5.00 -2.61 -25.61
C SER A 7 5.10 -1.57 -24.47
N PRO A 8 4.16 -0.62 -24.35
CA PRO A 8 4.15 0.34 -23.25
C PRO A 8 4.02 -0.34 -21.88
N LYS A 9 3.43 -1.54 -21.82
CA LYS A 9 3.35 -2.35 -20.60
C LYS A 9 4.72 -2.80 -20.11
N VAL A 10 5.63 -3.14 -21.04
CA VAL A 10 6.99 -3.57 -20.71
C VAL A 10 7.82 -2.41 -20.17
N TRP A 11 7.70 -1.22 -20.77
CA TRP A 11 8.35 -0.02 -20.25
C TRP A 11 7.84 0.39 -18.88
N LEU A 12 6.53 0.28 -18.65
CA LEU A 12 5.94 0.55 -17.33
C LEU A 12 6.49 -0.42 -16.27
N LEU A 13 6.55 -1.72 -16.59
CA LEU A 13 7.14 -2.73 -15.69
C LEU A 13 8.62 -2.47 -15.42
N LEU A 14 9.39 -2.08 -16.43
CA LEU A 14 10.81 -1.73 -16.27
C LEU A 14 11.00 -0.48 -15.41
N LEU A 15 10.15 0.53 -15.57
CA LEU A 15 10.16 1.74 -14.74
C LEU A 15 9.84 1.42 -13.28
N ILE A 16 8.82 0.58 -13.05
CA ILE A 16 8.47 0.09 -11.71
C ILE A 16 9.66 -0.67 -11.12
N ALA A 17 10.21 -1.65 -11.84
CA ALA A 17 11.33 -2.46 -11.37
C ALA A 17 12.58 -1.59 -11.07
N ALA A 18 12.90 -0.64 -11.94
CA ALA A 18 13.97 0.33 -11.70
C ALA A 18 13.67 1.15 -10.43
N GLY A 19 12.44 1.65 -10.27
CA GLY A 19 11.98 2.32 -9.06
C GLY A 19 12.27 1.51 -7.80
N TYR A 20 11.88 0.24 -7.75
CA TYR A 20 12.13 -0.65 -6.61
C TYR A 20 13.62 -0.91 -6.33
N ILE A 21 14.47 -0.93 -7.36
CA ILE A 21 15.92 -1.12 -7.19
C ILE A 21 16.60 0.15 -6.66
N PHE A 22 16.13 1.32 -7.09
CA PHE A 22 16.73 2.61 -6.71
C PHE A 22 16.14 3.18 -5.43
N LEU A 23 14.90 2.88 -5.08
CA LEU A 23 14.24 3.44 -3.90
C LEU A 23 15.02 3.15 -2.61
N PRO A 24 15.57 1.93 -2.37
CA PRO A 24 16.38 1.66 -1.19
C PRO A 24 17.70 2.44 -1.13
N LYS A 25 18.18 2.95 -2.26
CA LYS A 25 19.39 3.79 -2.33
C LYS A 25 19.12 5.27 -2.14
N LEU A 26 17.86 5.68 -2.29
CA LEU A 26 17.39 7.03 -2.01
C LEU A 26 16.98 7.20 -0.54
N LEU A 27 17.13 6.14 0.26
CA LEU A 27 16.88 6.19 1.68
C LEU A 27 17.94 7.04 2.36
N PRO A 28 17.56 8.04 3.18
CA PRO A 28 18.51 8.60 4.11
C PRO A 28 19.02 7.43 4.96
N PRO A 29 20.33 7.32 5.17
CA PRO A 29 20.88 6.41 6.16
C PRO A 29 20.09 6.55 7.46
N ARG A 30 19.93 5.45 8.22
CA ARG A 30 19.62 5.51 9.66
C ARG A 30 20.77 6.28 10.31
N PHE A 31 20.79 7.59 10.18
CA PHE A 31 21.74 8.41 10.89
C PHE A 31 21.36 8.32 12.35
N GLU A 32 22.37 8.08 13.18
CA GLU A 32 22.36 8.33 14.62
C GLU A 32 22.18 9.84 14.87
N GLU A 33 21.14 10.46 14.30
CA GLU A 33 20.69 11.76 14.75
C GLU A 33 20.31 11.54 16.20
N LYS A 34 21.04 12.15 17.13
CA LYS A 34 20.75 12.11 18.57
C LYS A 34 19.26 12.37 18.75
N ILE A 35 18.50 11.29 18.93
CA ILE A 35 17.04 11.29 18.86
C ILE A 35 16.56 12.13 20.06
N SER A 36 16.31 13.40 19.82
CA SER A 36 15.31 14.10 20.62
C SER A 36 14.01 13.42 20.24
N TRP A 37 13.57 12.47 21.07
CA TRP A 37 12.31 11.76 20.93
C TRP A 37 11.23 12.78 20.53
N HIS A 38 10.90 12.81 19.24
CA HIS A 38 9.77 13.58 18.76
C HIS A 38 8.57 12.64 18.92
N PRO A 39 7.68 12.90 19.89
CA PRO A 39 6.64 11.95 20.28
C PRO A 39 5.62 11.64 19.17
N GLU A 40 5.71 12.27 18.00
CA GLU A 40 4.69 12.20 16.96
C GLU A 40 5.07 11.38 15.73
N GLY A 41 6.32 10.90 15.60
CA GLY A 41 6.81 10.24 14.37
C GLY A 41 6.75 11.17 13.14
N ARG A 42 7.62 10.95 12.14
CA ARG A 42 7.56 11.73 10.89
C ARG A 42 7.62 10.81 9.69
N ASN A 43 6.84 11.13 8.67
CA ASN A 43 6.95 10.40 7.41
C ASN A 43 8.23 10.79 6.67
N TRP A 44 8.45 10.17 5.51
CA TRP A 44 9.63 10.39 4.68
C TRP A 44 9.92 11.85 4.32
N PHE A 45 8.87 12.65 4.16
CA PHE A 45 8.96 14.06 3.80
C PHE A 45 9.10 14.97 5.03
N GLY A 46 9.32 14.40 6.21
CA GLY A 46 9.43 15.12 7.47
C GLY A 46 8.10 15.68 7.99
N GLN A 47 6.97 15.19 7.48
CA GLN A 47 5.64 15.67 7.87
C GLN A 47 5.18 14.97 9.16
N PRO A 48 4.35 15.64 9.97
CA PRO A 48 3.91 15.09 11.25
C PRO A 48 3.04 13.85 11.07
N GLY A 49 3.08 12.93 12.05
CA GLY A 49 2.43 11.61 11.98
C GLY A 49 0.94 11.64 11.62
N TRP A 50 0.19 12.67 12.00
CA TRP A 50 -1.24 12.77 11.64
C TRP A 50 -1.47 12.84 10.11
N THR A 51 -0.49 13.31 9.34
CA THR A 51 -0.58 13.36 7.88
C THR A 51 -0.57 11.97 7.25
N ALA A 52 0.03 10.97 7.90
CA ALA A 52 0.02 9.58 7.44
C ALA A 52 -1.41 9.04 7.31
N PHE A 53 -2.32 9.41 8.22
CA PHE A 53 -3.74 9.02 8.12
C PHE A 53 -4.43 9.65 6.91
N VAL A 54 -4.12 10.92 6.62
CA VAL A 54 -4.66 11.62 5.44
C VAL A 54 -4.17 10.98 4.16
N TYR A 55 -2.88 10.66 4.08
CA TYR A 55 -2.30 9.98 2.93
C TYR A 55 -2.84 8.56 2.77
N ALA A 56 -2.94 7.80 3.86
CA ALA A 56 -3.53 6.46 3.84
C ALA A 56 -4.97 6.49 3.32
N ALA A 57 -5.81 7.40 3.83
CA ALA A 57 -7.18 7.57 3.35
C ALA A 57 -7.23 7.97 1.87
N GLY A 58 -6.39 8.92 1.44
CA GLY A 58 -6.30 9.34 0.04
C GLY A 58 -5.88 8.20 -0.89
N LEU A 59 -4.86 7.43 -0.50
CA LEU A 59 -4.43 6.24 -1.22
C LEU A 59 -5.59 5.24 -1.33
N LEU A 60 -6.25 4.88 -0.23
CA LEU A 60 -7.37 3.93 -0.25
C LEU A 60 -8.51 4.38 -1.17
N ILE A 61 -8.87 5.68 -1.16
CA ILE A 61 -9.89 6.23 -2.07
C ILE A 61 -9.47 6.05 -3.53
N ILE A 62 -8.22 6.38 -3.87
CA ILE A 62 -7.68 6.21 -5.22
C ILE A 62 -7.68 4.71 -5.60
N LEU A 63 -7.28 3.83 -4.69
CA LEU A 63 -7.26 2.39 -4.92
C LEU A 63 -8.67 1.84 -5.19
N CYS A 64 -9.66 2.24 -4.41
CA CYS A 64 -11.06 1.86 -4.63
C CYS A 64 -11.57 2.35 -6.01
N ALA A 65 -11.23 3.58 -6.39
CA ALA A 65 -11.59 4.12 -7.71
C ALA A 65 -10.91 3.34 -8.86
N LEU A 66 -9.61 3.05 -8.73
CA LEU A 66 -8.87 2.26 -9.71
C LEU A 66 -9.40 0.83 -9.79
N ARG A 67 -9.68 0.20 -8.65
CA ARG A 67 -10.26 -1.14 -8.57
C ARG A 67 -11.60 -1.21 -9.31
N PHE A 68 -12.47 -0.22 -9.14
CA PHE A 68 -13.73 -0.12 -9.87
C PHE A 68 -13.52 -0.05 -11.39
N LEU A 69 -12.59 0.82 -11.82
CA LEU A 69 -12.28 0.99 -13.23
C LEU A 69 -11.67 -0.28 -13.84
N ILE A 70 -10.79 -0.96 -13.10
CA ILE A 70 -10.17 -2.22 -13.51
C ILE A 70 -11.25 -3.28 -13.72
N LEU A 71 -12.12 -3.49 -12.72
CA LEU A 71 -13.18 -4.50 -12.82
C LEU A 71 -14.15 -4.22 -13.97
N ARG A 72 -14.44 -2.95 -14.28
CA ARG A 72 -15.34 -2.59 -15.39
C ARG A 72 -14.72 -2.63 -16.77
N LYS A 73 -13.44 -2.28 -16.91
CA LYS A 73 -12.80 -2.08 -18.22
C LYS A 73 -11.95 -3.25 -18.68
N SER A 74 -11.57 -4.15 -17.78
CA SER A 74 -10.74 -5.31 -18.13
C SER A 74 -11.53 -6.33 -18.94
N ARG A 75 -10.85 -7.01 -19.88
CA ARG A 75 -11.50 -7.96 -20.79
C ARG A 75 -11.73 -9.35 -20.18
N GLY A 76 -11.21 -9.57 -18.98
CA GLY A 76 -11.31 -10.84 -18.25
C GLY A 76 -10.56 -10.77 -16.92
N PRO A 77 -10.65 -11.83 -16.10
CA PRO A 77 -10.12 -11.82 -14.74
C PRO A 77 -8.59 -11.73 -14.71
N ILE A 78 -7.89 -12.37 -15.65
CA ILE A 78 -6.42 -12.32 -15.73
C ILE A 78 -5.93 -10.91 -16.06
N ASP A 79 -6.59 -10.22 -16.99
CA ASP A 79 -6.26 -8.84 -17.36
C ASP A 79 -6.54 -7.88 -16.20
N ALA A 80 -7.65 -8.06 -15.48
CA ALA A 80 -7.96 -7.30 -14.27
C ALA A 80 -6.91 -7.51 -13.18
N ALA A 81 -6.52 -8.76 -12.91
CA ALA A 81 -5.49 -9.08 -11.93
C ALA A 81 -4.15 -8.44 -12.31
N ALA A 82 -3.76 -8.48 -13.59
CA ALA A 82 -2.52 -7.85 -14.05
C ALA A 82 -2.53 -6.33 -13.83
N TRP A 83 -3.63 -5.65 -14.15
CA TRP A 83 -3.77 -4.21 -13.88
C TRP A 83 -3.75 -3.89 -12.39
N TYR A 84 -4.41 -4.71 -11.57
CA TYR A 84 -4.40 -4.51 -10.12
C TYR A 84 -3.01 -4.71 -9.52
N CYS A 85 -2.25 -5.71 -9.96
CA CYS A 85 -0.85 -5.90 -9.56
C CYS A 85 0.03 -4.70 -9.95
N LEU A 86 -0.18 -4.11 -11.13
CA LEU A 86 0.51 -2.88 -11.54
C LEU A 86 0.16 -1.72 -10.61
N VAL A 87 -1.11 -1.56 -10.23
CA VAL A 87 -1.52 -0.53 -9.26
C VAL A 87 -0.83 -0.77 -7.90
N LEU A 88 -0.86 -1.99 -7.38
CA LEU A 88 -0.19 -2.33 -6.12
C LEU A 88 1.30 -2.00 -6.15
N SER A 89 1.97 -2.24 -7.28
CA SER A 89 3.41 -1.92 -7.41
C SER A 89 3.73 -0.43 -7.34
N VAL A 90 2.77 0.45 -7.66
CA VAL A 90 2.93 1.91 -7.48
C VAL A 90 2.53 2.32 -6.05
N PHE A 91 1.51 1.66 -5.51
CA PHE A 91 0.98 1.95 -4.18
C PHE A 91 1.93 1.58 -3.07
N VAL A 92 2.64 0.46 -3.17
CA VAL A 92 3.59 0.02 -2.14
C VAL A 92 4.68 1.08 -1.87
N PRO A 93 5.37 1.64 -2.89
CA PRO A 93 6.25 2.78 -2.70
C PRO A 93 5.56 4.03 -2.14
N ALA A 94 4.33 4.30 -2.55
CA ALA A 94 3.57 5.42 -2.00
C ALA A 94 3.27 5.23 -0.51
N VAL A 95 3.00 4.01 -0.05
CA VAL A 95 2.86 3.69 1.39
C VAL A 95 4.17 3.95 2.12
N TRP A 96 5.30 3.47 1.61
CA TRP A 96 6.60 3.69 2.22
C TRP A 96 6.95 5.17 2.40
N LEU A 97 6.69 5.97 1.37
CA LEU A 97 7.03 7.39 1.37
C LEU A 97 6.04 8.26 2.16
N LEU A 98 4.74 7.96 2.11
CA LEU A 98 3.71 8.85 2.64
C LEU A 98 3.15 8.40 4.00
N VAL A 99 3.13 7.10 4.27
CA VAL A 99 2.38 6.51 5.39
C VAL A 99 3.30 5.97 6.48
N VAL A 100 4.45 5.40 6.13
CA VAL A 100 5.38 4.87 7.13
C VAL A 100 6.07 6.02 7.89
N ILE A 101 5.96 6.01 9.21
CA ILE A 101 6.48 7.06 10.11
C ILE A 101 7.56 6.58 11.09
N ASP A 102 7.81 5.26 11.16
CA ASP A 102 8.72 4.62 12.13
C ASP A 102 10.09 4.27 11.53
N TRP A 103 10.51 4.95 10.46
CA TRP A 103 11.76 4.62 9.76
C TRP A 103 13.02 4.75 10.65
N ASP A 104 12.97 5.68 11.60
CA ASP A 104 14.00 6.01 12.58
C ASP A 104 13.77 5.37 13.95
N ASN A 105 12.70 4.60 14.12
CA ASN A 105 12.35 3.97 15.39
C ASN A 105 13.15 2.68 15.59
N GLU A 106 14.12 2.69 16.50
CA GLU A 106 14.95 1.52 16.81
C GLU A 106 14.15 0.34 17.41
N ALA A 107 13.01 0.62 18.04
CA ALA A 107 12.13 -0.41 18.58
C ALA A 107 11.31 -1.14 17.50
N VAL A 108 11.31 -0.63 16.26
CA VAL A 108 10.59 -1.21 15.12
C VAL A 108 11.59 -1.85 14.16
N ALA A 109 11.43 -3.15 13.95
CA ALA A 109 12.20 -3.89 12.97
C ALA A 109 11.97 -3.30 11.58
N GLU A 110 13.04 -3.14 10.80
CA GLU A 110 12.97 -2.53 9.46
C GLU A 110 11.96 -3.24 8.54
N ILE A 111 11.83 -4.56 8.71
CA ILE A 111 10.87 -5.38 7.98
C ILE A 111 9.40 -4.99 8.25
N ALA A 112 9.07 -4.46 9.44
CA ALA A 112 7.75 -3.93 9.74
C ALA A 112 7.43 -2.71 8.86
N CYS A 113 8.41 -1.82 8.68
CA CYS A 113 8.29 -0.66 7.81
C CYS A 113 8.15 -1.04 6.33
N TRP A 114 8.95 -2.00 5.86
CA TRP A 114 8.96 -2.43 4.46
C TRP A 114 7.78 -3.31 4.06
N VAL A 115 7.38 -4.22 4.95
CA VAL A 115 6.44 -5.30 4.66
C VAL A 115 5.16 -5.14 5.45
N GLY A 116 5.28 -4.84 6.74
CA GLY A 116 4.14 -4.71 7.66
C GLY A 116 3.17 -3.61 7.24
N TYR A 117 3.64 -2.37 7.10
CA TYR A 117 2.80 -1.23 6.71
C TYR A 117 2.02 -1.44 5.39
N PRO A 118 2.65 -1.88 4.28
CA PRO A 118 1.90 -2.22 3.08
C PRO A 118 0.87 -3.32 3.27
N ILE A 119 1.16 -4.37 4.04
CA ILE A 119 0.17 -5.42 4.35
C ILE A 119 -0.97 -4.85 5.18
N ALA A 120 -0.68 -4.10 6.23
CA ALA A 120 -1.67 -3.46 7.09
C ALA A 120 -2.66 -2.62 6.27
N LEU A 121 -2.17 -1.84 5.31
CA LEU A 121 -3.02 -0.93 4.54
C LEU A 121 -3.72 -1.60 3.35
N LEU A 122 -3.01 -2.47 2.61
CA LEU A 122 -3.46 -2.95 1.31
C LEU A 122 -4.13 -4.34 1.35
N PHE A 123 -4.10 -5.05 2.47
CA PHE A 123 -4.67 -6.40 2.58
C PHE A 123 -6.19 -6.41 2.31
N VAL A 124 -6.95 -5.62 3.07
CA VAL A 124 -8.43 -5.56 2.93
C VAL A 124 -8.86 -5.23 1.50
N PRO A 125 -8.41 -4.12 0.86
CA PRO A 125 -8.85 -3.81 -0.50
C PRO A 125 -8.44 -4.88 -1.51
N THR A 126 -7.33 -5.59 -1.28
CA THR A 126 -6.85 -6.70 -2.10
C THR A 126 -7.73 -7.94 -1.95
N VAL A 127 -8.09 -8.33 -0.73
CA VAL A 127 -9.00 -9.45 -0.48
C VAL A 127 -10.36 -9.19 -1.12
N VAL A 128 -10.90 -7.97 -0.97
CA VAL A 128 -12.17 -7.60 -1.60
C VAL A 128 -12.07 -7.61 -3.12
N PHE A 129 -10.96 -7.13 -3.70
CA PHE A 129 -10.73 -7.23 -5.15
C PHE A 129 -10.73 -8.68 -5.61
N LEU A 130 -10.04 -9.59 -4.90
CA LEU A 130 -10.02 -11.01 -5.24
C LEU A 130 -11.42 -11.63 -5.16
N PHE A 131 -12.22 -11.26 -4.16
CA PHE A 131 -13.60 -11.71 -4.06
C PHE A 131 -14.45 -11.22 -5.24
N ASP A 132 -14.35 -9.94 -5.60
CA ASP A 132 -15.04 -9.38 -6.78
C ASP A 132 -14.61 -10.06 -8.08
N LEU A 133 -13.32 -10.37 -8.19
CA LEU A 133 -12.73 -11.02 -9.36
C LEU A 133 -13.27 -12.45 -9.53
N ILE A 134 -13.37 -13.22 -8.45
CA ILE A 134 -13.86 -14.60 -8.44
C ILE A 134 -15.38 -14.65 -8.68
N THR A 135 -16.12 -13.76 -8.02
CA THR A 135 -17.59 -13.73 -8.12
C THR A 135 -18.10 -13.08 -9.40
N HIS A 136 -17.22 -12.43 -10.18
CA HIS A 136 -17.58 -11.67 -11.38
C HIS A 136 -18.71 -10.65 -11.11
N THR A 137 -18.74 -10.06 -9.92
CA THR A 137 -19.86 -9.23 -9.51
C THR A 137 -19.76 -7.86 -10.17
N SER A 138 -20.63 -7.59 -11.15
CA SER A 138 -20.78 -6.24 -11.72
C SER A 138 -21.75 -5.42 -10.85
N LEU A 139 -21.20 -4.73 -9.83
CA LEU A 139 -21.99 -3.82 -9.00
C LEU A 139 -22.33 -2.51 -9.72
N ALA A 140 -23.51 -1.98 -9.41
CA ALA A 140 -23.87 -0.61 -9.75
C ALA A 140 -22.93 0.39 -9.04
N PRO A 141 -22.62 1.56 -9.63
CA PRO A 141 -21.64 2.49 -9.07
C PRO A 141 -21.96 2.93 -7.63
N GLY A 142 -23.23 3.18 -7.32
CA GLY A 142 -23.65 3.60 -5.97
C GLY A 142 -23.45 2.52 -4.91
N VAL A 143 -23.72 1.25 -5.25
CA VAL A 143 -23.51 0.11 -4.34
C VAL A 143 -22.01 -0.10 -4.10
N TYR A 144 -21.21 0.03 -5.17
CA TYR A 144 -19.76 -0.06 -5.07
C TYR A 144 -19.17 1.04 -4.17
N LEU A 145 -19.67 2.28 -4.32
CA LEU A 145 -19.26 3.41 -3.49
C LEU A 145 -19.58 3.16 -2.02
N LEU A 146 -20.81 2.75 -1.70
CA LEU A 146 -21.22 2.46 -0.33
C LEU A 146 -20.37 1.35 0.30
N ARG A 147 -20.10 0.27 -0.46
CA ARG A 147 -19.22 -0.80 0.01
C ARG A 147 -17.80 -0.29 0.24
N SER A 148 -17.26 0.51 -0.67
CA SER A 148 -15.91 1.09 -0.54
C SER A 148 -15.80 2.00 0.69
N VAL A 149 -16.86 2.75 1.02
CA VAL A 149 -16.91 3.52 2.28
C VAL A 149 -16.86 2.58 3.49
N GLY A 150 -17.65 1.51 3.49
CA GLY A 150 -17.59 0.49 4.56
C GLY A 150 -16.22 -0.18 4.68
N GLU A 151 -15.56 -0.46 3.56
CA GLU A 151 -14.20 -1.00 3.55
C GLU A 151 -13.21 -0.04 4.21
N ILE A 152 -13.20 1.24 3.81
CA ILE A 152 -12.25 2.24 4.29
C ILE A 152 -12.52 2.62 5.75
N CYS A 153 -13.79 2.81 6.12
CA CYS A 153 -14.15 3.33 7.44
C CYS A 153 -14.26 2.25 8.52
N LEU A 154 -14.46 0.97 8.15
CA LEU A 154 -14.68 -0.10 9.12
C LEU A 154 -13.67 -1.24 8.96
N LEU A 155 -13.59 -1.85 7.77
CA LEU A 155 -12.80 -3.07 7.58
C LEU A 155 -11.29 -2.81 7.67
N VAL A 156 -10.81 -1.72 7.04
CA VAL A 156 -9.39 -1.35 7.11
C VAL A 156 -8.97 -1.04 8.54
N PRO A 157 -9.65 -0.14 9.31
CA PRO A 157 -9.29 0.10 10.71
C PRO A 157 -9.33 -1.16 11.57
N ALA A 158 -10.37 -1.99 11.42
CA ALA A 158 -10.47 -3.24 12.16
C ALA A 158 -9.30 -4.19 11.84
N TRP A 159 -8.91 -4.28 10.57
CA TRP A 159 -7.75 -5.07 10.15
C TRP A 159 -6.43 -4.48 10.66
N CYS A 160 -6.23 -3.16 10.63
CA CYS A 160 -5.03 -2.53 11.17
C CYS A 160 -4.87 -2.84 12.66
N MET A 161 -5.96 -2.85 13.43
CA MET A 161 -5.91 -3.29 14.83
C MET A 161 -5.46 -4.74 14.95
N VAL A 162 -6.04 -5.66 14.17
CA VAL A 162 -5.61 -7.07 14.13
C VAL A 162 -4.14 -7.21 13.74
N TRP A 163 -3.69 -6.43 12.76
CA TRP A 163 -2.32 -6.46 12.25
C TRP A 163 -1.30 -6.04 13.33
N VAL A 164 -1.61 -5.01 14.12
CA VAL A 164 -0.76 -4.62 15.27
C VAL A 164 -0.56 -5.78 16.24
N TYR A 165 -1.60 -6.58 16.52
CA TYR A 165 -1.44 -7.78 17.36
C TYR A 165 -0.56 -8.85 16.69
N ILE A 166 -0.66 -9.01 15.37
CA ILE A 166 0.20 -9.95 14.61
C ILE A 166 1.67 -9.50 14.67
N GLU A 167 1.94 -8.22 14.45
CA GLU A 167 3.30 -7.66 14.51
C GLU A 167 3.94 -7.84 15.88
N LEU A 168 3.19 -7.59 16.94
CA LEU A 168 3.65 -7.70 18.32
C LEU A 168 3.81 -9.14 18.78
N LEU A 169 2.76 -9.96 18.64
CA LEU A 169 2.69 -11.26 19.31
C LEU A 169 3.25 -12.41 18.47
N ILE A 170 3.13 -12.32 17.16
CA ILE A 170 3.50 -13.43 16.25
C ILE A 170 4.86 -13.16 15.62
N LEU A 171 5.07 -11.94 15.13
CA LEU A 171 6.26 -11.61 14.35
C LEU A 171 7.39 -11.05 15.22
N GLY A 172 7.07 -10.49 16.39
CA GLY A 172 8.06 -9.87 17.28
C GLY A 172 8.77 -8.69 16.62
N TRP A 173 8.09 -8.01 15.69
CA TRP A 173 8.67 -6.93 14.88
C TRP A 173 8.70 -5.58 15.61
N VAL A 174 7.99 -5.47 16.72
CA VAL A 174 7.98 -4.28 17.57
C VAL A 174 8.39 -4.72 18.97
N GLY A 175 9.52 -4.20 19.45
CA GLY A 175 10.04 -4.44 20.79
C GLY A 175 9.47 -3.44 21.80
N PHE A 176 9.28 -3.89 23.04
CA PHE A 176 8.97 -3.03 24.19
C PHE A 176 10.22 -2.77 25.03
#